data_AF-A0A940VD37-F1
#
_entry.id   AF-A0A940VD37-F1
#
_cell.length_a   1.000
_cell.length_b   1.000
_cell.length_c   1.000
_cell.angle_alpha   90.00
_cell.angle_beta   90.00
_cell.angle_gamma   90.00
#
_symmetry.space_group_name_H-M   'P 1'
#
loop_
_entity.id
_entity.type
_entity.pdbx_description
1 polymer ?
#
loop_
_entity_poly.entity_id
_entity_poly.type
_entity_poly.pdbx_seq_one_letter_code
_entity_poly.pdbx_strand_id
1 'polypeptide(L)'
;MTPSNGRRRQGRMRVIPGSLCVLLGVLLIGVTPLTAAGFSIYESVALGPLAPSGDPPPVIVADQFLGVKFHVSKPVTTGSIGGYFAPYSPGVEADIIGAIVRLDGPHDFPNSFDLTTSDVLGKTLIRVSEPAADFAGAMTLTLTEGWYALVFAATGIQDKHNAIMPRMDTAIEYPLYFFGRVLDPNTPEWFAYLDGGGLEGIRMFVVTDPAPLVPTIPSAPVGLSLSGLGASVGGGNLVVRGVDLPEN
;
A
#
# COMPACT_ATOMS: atom_id res chain seq x y z
N MET A 1 36.75 -73.52 -41.68
CA MET A 1 36.28 -72.29 -41.02
C MET A 1 34.83 -72.52 -40.62
N THR A 2 34.59 -72.66 -39.32
CA THR A 2 33.29 -73.08 -38.74
C THR A 2 33.19 -72.40 -37.35
N PRO A 3 32.00 -71.92 -36.94
CA PRO A 3 31.88 -70.85 -35.95
C PRO A 3 31.88 -71.36 -34.51
N SER A 4 32.50 -70.60 -33.60
CA SER A 4 32.52 -70.87 -32.16
C SER A 4 31.41 -70.08 -31.45
N ASN A 5 30.60 -70.81 -30.68
CA ASN A 5 29.37 -70.41 -30.02
C ASN A 5 29.63 -69.55 -28.76
N GLY A 6 29.27 -68.27 -28.80
CA GLY A 6 29.30 -67.37 -27.64
C GLY A 6 28.06 -67.53 -26.75
N ARG A 7 28.19 -68.28 -25.65
CA ARG A 7 27.15 -68.35 -24.59
C ARG A 7 27.11 -67.04 -23.78
N ARG A 8 26.11 -66.19 -24.05
CA ARG A 8 25.74 -65.07 -23.16
C ARG A 8 25.11 -65.61 -21.88
N ARG A 9 25.71 -65.30 -20.72
CA ARG A 9 25.10 -65.50 -19.40
C ARG A 9 24.03 -64.42 -19.18
N GLN A 10 22.77 -64.81 -19.26
CA GLN A 10 21.64 -63.99 -18.80
C GLN A 10 21.55 -64.08 -17.27
N GLY A 11 21.95 -63.00 -16.59
CA GLY A 11 21.69 -62.81 -15.16
C GLY A 11 20.21 -62.49 -14.96
N ARG A 12 19.46 -63.43 -14.37
CA ARG A 12 18.11 -63.16 -13.86
C ARG A 12 18.21 -62.34 -12.57
N MET A 13 18.04 -61.03 -12.67
CA MET A 13 17.73 -60.18 -11.51
C MET A 13 16.32 -60.52 -11.02
N ARG A 14 16.22 -61.11 -9.82
CA ARG A 14 14.97 -61.27 -9.10
C ARG A 14 14.59 -59.91 -8.51
N VAL A 15 13.65 -59.23 -9.13
CA VAL A 15 13.01 -58.03 -8.57
C VAL A 15 12.00 -58.51 -7.52
N ILE A 16 12.19 -58.10 -6.27
CA ILE A 16 11.27 -58.39 -5.15
C ILE A 16 10.16 -57.32 -5.19
N PRO A 17 8.89 -57.69 -5.47
CA PRO A 17 7.79 -56.75 -5.53
C PRO A 17 7.25 -56.52 -4.11
N GLY A 18 7.78 -55.53 -3.39
CA GLY A 18 7.29 -55.29 -2.03
C GLY A 18 7.85 -54.08 -1.28
N SER A 19 8.49 -53.13 -1.96
CA SER A 19 9.12 -51.99 -1.27
C SER A 19 9.10 -50.71 -2.10
N LEU A 20 7.98 -50.44 -2.78
CA LEU A 20 7.80 -49.21 -3.57
C LEU A 20 6.52 -48.44 -3.22
N CYS A 21 5.71 -48.92 -2.27
CA CYS A 21 4.49 -48.22 -1.83
C CYS A 21 4.66 -47.37 -0.57
N VAL A 22 5.75 -47.52 0.20
CA VAL A 22 5.94 -46.75 1.46
C VAL A 22 6.66 -45.42 1.23
N LEU A 23 7.42 -45.26 0.15
CA LEU A 23 8.14 -44.02 -0.17
C LEU A 23 7.28 -42.97 -0.91
N LEU A 24 6.14 -43.36 -1.49
CA LEU A 24 5.20 -42.42 -2.13
C LEU A 24 4.10 -41.91 -1.18
N GLY A 25 3.95 -42.52 0.01
CA GLY A 25 2.97 -42.11 1.03
C GLY A 25 3.45 -41.00 1.97
N VAL A 26 4.74 -40.65 1.96
CA VAL A 26 5.33 -39.65 2.87
C VAL A 26 5.62 -38.31 2.17
N LEU A 27 5.53 -38.24 0.84
CA LEU A 27 5.77 -37.02 0.06
C LEU A 27 4.48 -36.23 -0.28
N LEU A 28 3.42 -36.46 0.49
CA LEU A 28 2.20 -35.65 0.51
C LEU A 28 1.91 -35.19 1.95
N ILE A 29 2.96 -34.89 2.73
CA ILE A 29 2.84 -33.88 3.78
C ILE A 29 2.65 -32.57 3.02
N GLY A 30 1.40 -32.31 2.66
CA GLY A 30 0.99 -31.07 2.04
C GLY A 30 1.54 -29.94 2.88
N VAL A 31 2.41 -29.15 2.28
CA VAL A 31 2.76 -27.84 2.80
C VAL A 31 1.49 -27.02 2.69
N THR A 32 0.56 -27.19 3.63
CA THR A 32 -0.48 -26.21 3.86
C THR A 32 0.30 -24.96 4.23
N PRO A 33 0.32 -23.92 3.39
CA PRO A 33 0.94 -22.67 3.81
C PRO A 33 0.24 -22.31 5.11
N LEU A 34 1.02 -22.24 6.19
CA LEU A 34 0.51 -21.73 7.44
C LEU A 34 0.20 -20.27 7.14
N THR A 35 -1.06 -19.97 6.84
CA THR A 35 -1.52 -18.60 6.73
C THR A 35 -1.42 -18.05 8.14
N ALA A 36 -0.28 -17.42 8.45
CA ALA A 36 -0.14 -16.64 9.66
C ALA A 36 -1.25 -15.60 9.59
N ALA A 37 -2.23 -15.69 10.50
CA ALA A 37 -3.22 -14.64 10.64
C ALA A 37 -2.48 -13.40 11.14
N GLY A 38 -2.48 -12.33 10.35
CA GLY A 38 -1.96 -11.07 10.84
C GLY A 38 -2.79 -10.54 11.97
N PHE A 39 -2.11 -9.89 12.90
CA PHE A 39 -2.74 -9.16 13.97
C PHE A 39 -2.58 -7.66 13.70
N SER A 40 -3.61 -6.89 14.05
CA SER A 40 -3.52 -5.44 14.11
C SER A 40 -2.59 -5.07 15.26
N ILE A 41 -1.52 -4.35 14.94
CA ILE A 41 -0.64 -3.73 15.94
C ILE A 41 -1.33 -2.47 16.47
N TYR A 42 -1.91 -1.71 15.55
CA TYR A 42 -2.67 -0.52 15.84
C TYR A 42 -3.73 -0.30 14.76
N GLU A 43 -4.90 0.17 15.16
CA GLU A 43 -5.96 0.62 14.28
C GLU A 43 -6.62 1.81 14.96
N SER A 44 -6.81 2.92 14.23
CA SER A 44 -7.37 4.16 14.76
C SER A 44 -8.89 4.19 14.76
N VAL A 45 -9.52 3.37 13.90
CA VAL A 45 -10.96 3.13 13.75
C VAL A 45 -11.19 1.76 13.10
N ALA A 46 -12.09 0.96 13.66
CA ALA A 46 -12.55 -0.29 13.04
C ALA A 46 -13.23 -0.02 11.69
N LEU A 47 -13.01 -0.89 10.70
CA LEU A 47 -13.72 -0.79 9.43
C LEU A 47 -15.24 -0.84 9.66
N GLY A 48 -15.95 0.16 9.14
CA GLY A 48 -17.38 0.34 9.36
C GLY A 48 -18.04 1.04 8.17
N PRO A 49 -19.34 1.37 8.29
CA PRO A 49 -19.99 2.21 7.30
C PRO A 49 -19.31 3.58 7.25
N LEU A 50 -19.24 4.16 6.05
CA LEU A 50 -18.84 5.56 5.88
C LEU A 50 -19.83 6.45 6.66
N ALA A 51 -19.30 7.51 7.26
CA ALA A 51 -20.12 8.49 7.96
C ALA A 51 -21.18 9.07 6.99
N PRO A 52 -22.48 9.01 7.32
CA PRO A 52 -23.56 9.36 6.39
C PRO A 52 -23.63 10.86 6.06
N SER A 53 -23.04 11.69 6.92
CA SER A 53 -22.89 13.14 6.76
C SER A 53 -21.83 13.64 7.75
N GLY A 54 -21.14 14.73 7.43
CA GLY A 54 -20.13 15.30 8.32
C GLY A 54 -19.26 16.35 7.65
N ASP A 55 -18.27 16.82 8.41
CA ASP A 55 -17.20 17.67 7.91
C ASP A 55 -16.53 17.05 6.68
N PRO A 56 -16.00 17.87 5.76
CA PRO A 56 -15.28 17.35 4.60
C PRO A 56 -14.21 16.34 5.03
N PRO A 57 -13.97 15.30 4.21
CA PRO A 57 -12.96 14.30 4.52
C PRO A 57 -11.59 14.99 4.63
N PRO A 58 -10.76 14.63 5.63
CA PRO A 58 -9.40 15.11 5.69
C PRO A 58 -8.65 14.80 4.40
N VAL A 59 -7.79 15.72 4.00
CA VAL A 59 -7.02 15.65 2.76
C VAL A 59 -5.55 15.45 3.11
N ILE A 60 -4.82 14.75 2.25
CA ILE A 60 -3.37 14.63 2.25
C ILE A 60 -2.90 15.40 1.01
N VAL A 61 -2.21 16.52 1.21
CA VAL A 61 -1.63 17.35 0.12
C VAL A 61 -0.19 17.76 0.45
N ALA A 62 0.54 18.34 -0.50
CA ALA A 62 1.98 18.61 -0.41
C ALA A 62 2.46 19.34 0.85
N ASP A 63 1.65 20.22 1.41
CA ASP A 63 1.97 21.07 2.55
C ASP A 63 1.31 20.60 3.86
N GLN A 64 0.75 19.39 3.86
CA GLN A 64 0.22 18.75 5.07
C GLN A 64 0.58 17.27 5.18
N PHE A 65 0.72 16.79 6.42
CA PHE A 65 0.58 15.38 6.71
C PHE A 65 -0.46 15.15 7.79
N LEU A 66 -1.10 13.99 7.71
CA LEU A 66 -2.03 13.49 8.71
C LEU A 66 -1.32 12.40 9.51
N GLY A 67 -1.53 12.36 10.82
CA GLY A 67 -0.94 11.31 11.63
C GLY A 67 -1.73 10.93 12.86
N VAL A 68 -1.33 9.81 13.43
CA VAL A 68 -1.87 9.28 14.67
C VAL A 68 -0.76 8.70 15.53
N LYS A 69 -0.81 8.99 16.84
CA LYS A 69 0.17 8.49 17.81
C LYS A 69 -0.34 7.19 18.42
N PHE A 70 0.54 6.20 18.55
CA PHE A 70 0.22 4.91 19.15
C PHE A 70 1.38 4.39 19.99
N HIS A 71 1.05 3.54 20.98
CA HIS A 71 2.04 2.94 21.87
C HIS A 71 2.19 1.45 21.58
N VAL A 72 3.43 1.00 21.45
CA VAL A 72 3.79 -0.42 21.36
C VAL A 72 4.24 -0.88 22.74
N SER A 73 3.52 -1.83 23.34
CA SER A 73 3.82 -2.33 24.69
C SER A 73 4.85 -3.45 24.73
N LYS A 74 5.10 -4.11 23.59
CA LYS A 74 6.06 -5.22 23.45
C LYS A 74 6.66 -5.20 22.05
N PRO A 75 7.92 -5.67 21.88
CA PRO A 75 8.52 -5.74 20.56
C PRO A 75 7.64 -6.47 19.55
N VAL A 76 7.43 -5.87 18.39
CA VAL A 76 6.58 -6.41 17.33
C VAL A 76 7.18 -6.06 15.97
N THR A 77 6.98 -6.93 14.98
CA THR A 77 7.42 -6.67 13.60
C THR A 77 6.22 -6.34 12.73
N THR A 78 6.25 -5.18 12.09
CA THR A 78 5.24 -4.77 11.11
C THR A 78 5.39 -5.57 9.82
N GLY A 79 4.29 -5.71 9.08
CA GLY A 79 4.30 -6.19 7.70
C GLY A 79 3.82 -5.12 6.72
N SER A 80 2.89 -4.27 7.15
CA SER A 80 2.41 -3.13 6.37
C SER A 80 1.79 -2.04 7.24
N ILE A 81 1.69 -0.86 6.63
CA ILE A 81 0.95 0.28 7.16
C ILE A 81 -0.03 0.78 6.12
N GLY A 82 -1.15 1.35 6.57
CA GLY A 82 -2.18 1.81 5.66
C GLY A 82 -3.30 2.56 6.33
N GLY A 83 -4.36 2.77 5.56
CA GLY A 83 -5.55 3.48 5.97
C GLY A 83 -6.66 3.33 4.94
N TYR A 84 -7.81 3.91 5.24
CA TYR A 84 -8.91 3.98 4.29
C TYR A 84 -8.79 5.27 3.48
N PHE A 85 -8.52 5.14 2.19
CA PHE A 85 -8.24 6.27 1.31
C PHE A 85 -9.16 6.28 0.10
N ALA A 86 -9.29 7.44 -0.51
CA ALA A 86 -9.74 7.60 -1.89
C ALA A 86 -8.83 8.59 -2.62
N PRO A 87 -8.73 8.52 -3.96
CA PRO A 87 -7.99 9.53 -4.69
C PRO A 87 -8.60 10.93 -4.53
N TYR A 88 -7.75 11.95 -4.62
CA TYR A 88 -8.20 13.34 -4.51
C TYR A 88 -9.12 13.76 -5.66
N SER A 89 -8.77 13.35 -6.88
CA SER A 89 -9.52 13.64 -8.11
C SER A 89 -10.05 12.33 -8.71
N PRO A 90 -11.35 12.24 -9.05
CA PRO A 90 -11.90 11.00 -9.56
C PRO A 90 -11.22 10.50 -10.84
N GLY A 91 -10.97 9.19 -10.90
CA GLY A 91 -10.26 8.54 -12.02
C GLY A 91 -8.76 8.84 -12.12
N VAL A 92 -8.17 9.55 -11.16
CA VAL A 92 -6.72 9.83 -11.11
C VAL A 92 -6.12 9.04 -9.95
N GLU A 93 -5.37 7.98 -10.23
CA GLU A 93 -4.62 7.26 -9.19
C GLU A 93 -3.66 8.20 -8.45
N ALA A 94 -3.51 7.98 -7.15
CA ALA A 94 -2.68 8.79 -6.28
C ALA A 94 -1.57 7.97 -5.61
N ASP A 95 -0.39 8.57 -5.51
CA ASP A 95 0.75 8.04 -4.77
C ASP A 95 0.98 8.89 -3.51
N ILE A 96 0.89 8.27 -2.33
CA ILE A 96 1.20 8.92 -1.04
C ILE A 96 2.31 8.17 -0.30
N ILE A 97 2.96 8.84 0.64
CA ILE A 97 3.97 8.24 1.53
C ILE A 97 3.32 7.89 2.85
N GLY A 98 3.51 6.65 3.31
CA GLY A 98 3.30 6.26 4.70
C GLY A 98 4.63 6.15 5.44
N ALA A 99 4.69 6.58 6.70
CA ALA A 99 5.88 6.48 7.53
C ALA A 99 5.55 6.07 8.97
N ILE A 100 6.49 5.37 9.61
CA ILE A 100 6.52 5.18 11.06
C ILE A 100 7.65 6.04 11.63
N VAL A 101 7.31 6.88 12.59
CA VAL A 101 8.24 7.79 13.28
C VAL A 101 8.29 7.43 14.76
N ARG A 102 9.49 7.35 15.33
CA ARG A 102 9.70 7.18 16.77
C ARG A 102 9.40 8.48 17.50
N LEU A 103 8.68 8.40 18.61
CA LEU A 103 8.39 9.55 19.47
C LEU A 103 9.01 9.35 20.86
N ASP A 104 9.34 10.45 21.52
CA ASP A 104 9.81 10.49 22.90
C ASP A 104 8.66 10.33 23.92
N GLY A 105 7.41 10.57 23.50
CA GLY A 105 6.23 10.43 24.35
C GLY A 105 4.90 10.69 23.62
N PRO A 106 3.76 10.66 24.34
CA PRO A 106 2.43 10.85 23.76
C PRO A 106 2.16 12.28 23.26
N HIS A 107 2.93 13.25 23.74
CA HIS A 107 2.82 14.67 23.36
C HIS A 107 3.90 15.12 22.39
N ASP A 108 4.77 14.21 21.96
CA ASP A 108 5.84 14.48 21.00
C ASP A 108 5.33 14.39 19.56
N PHE A 109 6.11 14.91 18.61
CA PHE A 109 5.83 14.93 17.18
C PHE A 109 7.08 14.58 16.36
N PRO A 110 6.91 14.20 15.08
CA PRO A 110 8.05 14.06 14.18
C PRO A 110 8.95 15.30 14.15
N ASN A 111 10.25 15.10 14.06
CA ASN A 111 11.25 16.17 14.04
C ASN A 111 11.43 16.83 12.66
N SER A 112 10.79 16.30 11.63
CA SER A 112 10.79 16.89 10.28
C SER A 112 9.46 16.72 9.57
N PHE A 113 9.16 17.70 8.72
CA PHE A 113 8.00 17.64 7.83
C PHE A 113 8.27 16.81 6.58
N ASP A 114 9.50 16.81 6.06
CA ASP A 114 9.91 16.05 4.88
C ASP A 114 10.24 14.56 5.18
N LEU A 115 10.11 14.16 6.46
CA LEU A 115 10.34 12.81 6.94
C LEU A 115 11.78 12.31 6.62
N THR A 116 12.77 13.17 6.86
CA THR A 116 14.20 12.87 6.62
C THR A 116 15.04 12.75 7.89
N THR A 117 14.49 13.13 9.05
CA THR A 117 15.17 13.03 10.35
C THR A 117 15.32 11.59 10.84
N SER A 118 16.22 11.38 11.79
CA SER A 118 16.61 10.05 12.29
C SER A 118 15.54 9.33 13.10
N ASP A 119 14.51 10.03 13.55
CA ASP A 119 13.32 9.46 14.19
C ASP A 119 12.41 8.73 13.19
N VAL A 120 12.54 8.98 11.89
CA VAL A 120 11.80 8.25 10.84
C VAL A 120 12.41 6.86 10.67
N LEU A 121 11.71 5.83 11.15
CA LEU A 121 12.19 4.46 11.16
C LEU A 121 12.03 3.75 9.82
N GLY A 122 11.02 4.14 9.05
CA GLY A 122 10.83 3.66 7.69
C GLY A 122 9.70 4.36 6.96
N LYS A 123 9.75 4.27 5.64
CA LYS A 123 8.80 4.85 4.69
C LYS A 123 8.37 3.81 3.67
N THR A 124 7.15 3.93 3.18
CA THR A 124 6.63 3.11 2.09
C THR A 124 5.74 3.94 1.18
N LEU A 125 5.66 3.55 -0.09
CA LEU A 125 4.77 4.16 -1.06
C LEU A 125 3.43 3.42 -1.03
N ILE A 126 2.33 4.17 -0.97
CA ILE A 126 0.97 3.65 -1.01
C ILE A 126 0.30 4.17 -2.27
N ARG A 127 -0.11 3.24 -3.12
CA ARG A 127 -0.88 3.49 -4.34
C ARG A 127 -2.35 3.45 -4.00
N VAL A 128 -3.01 4.59 -4.13
CA VAL A 128 -4.44 4.79 -3.90
C VAL A 128 -5.13 4.82 -5.25
N SER A 129 -6.04 3.89 -5.47
CA SER A 129 -6.86 3.82 -6.69
C SER A 129 -8.34 3.98 -6.33
N GLU A 130 -9.21 3.98 -7.34
CA GLU A 130 -10.66 3.88 -7.12
C GLU A 130 -11.14 2.42 -7.11
N PRO A 131 -12.23 2.11 -6.39
CA PRO A 131 -12.98 3.00 -5.47
C PRO A 131 -12.23 3.21 -4.14
N ALA A 132 -12.79 4.07 -3.27
CA ALA A 132 -12.29 4.23 -1.90
C ALA A 132 -12.22 2.86 -1.17
N ALA A 133 -11.09 2.57 -0.55
CA ALA A 133 -10.80 1.27 0.06
C ALA A 133 -9.67 1.37 1.09
N ASP A 134 -9.38 0.25 1.74
CA ASP A 134 -8.14 0.10 2.50
C ASP A 134 -6.96 -0.05 1.54
N PHE A 135 -6.02 0.90 1.57
CA PHE A 135 -4.75 0.79 0.86
C PHE A 135 -3.61 0.71 1.85
N ALA A 136 -2.60 -0.11 1.53
CA ALA A 136 -1.46 -0.35 2.38
C ALA A 136 -0.16 -0.44 1.56
N GLY A 137 0.94 -0.02 2.17
CA GLY A 137 2.29 -0.22 1.65
C GLY A 137 3.04 -1.22 2.51
N ALA A 138 3.85 -2.07 1.88
CA ALA A 138 4.66 -3.05 2.59
C ALA A 138 5.73 -2.31 3.43
N MET A 139 5.89 -2.72 4.69
CA MET A 139 6.85 -2.16 5.62
C MET A 139 7.19 -3.19 6.69
N THR A 140 8.42 -3.72 6.63
CA THR A 140 8.93 -4.67 7.63
C THR A 140 9.89 -3.97 8.58
N LEU A 141 9.40 -3.58 9.75
CA LEU A 141 10.15 -2.91 10.81
C LEU A 141 9.89 -3.60 12.14
N THR A 142 10.94 -3.86 12.90
CA THR A 142 10.80 -4.30 14.30
C THR A 142 10.69 -3.07 15.19
N LEU A 143 9.49 -2.82 15.73
CA LEU A 143 9.22 -1.78 16.70
C LEU A 143 9.53 -2.31 18.09
N THR A 144 10.34 -1.59 18.87
CA THR A 144 10.51 -1.87 20.30
C THR A 144 9.37 -1.27 21.10
N GLU A 145 9.34 -1.51 22.42
CA GLU A 145 8.46 -0.76 23.32
C GLU A 145 8.67 0.76 23.16
N GLY A 146 7.57 1.53 23.16
CA GLY A 146 7.60 2.99 23.09
C GLY A 146 6.44 3.62 22.30
N TRP A 147 6.50 4.95 22.16
CA TRP A 147 5.55 5.74 21.37
C TRP A 147 6.01 5.92 19.93
N TYR A 148 5.05 5.91 19.01
CA TYR A 148 5.26 6.05 17.58
C TYR A 148 4.18 6.92 16.97
N ALA A 149 4.48 7.55 15.84
CA ALA A 149 3.50 8.13 14.95
C ALA A 149 3.42 7.30 13.67
N LEU A 150 2.19 7.01 13.23
CA LEU A 150 1.90 6.65 11.84
C LEU A 150 1.52 7.93 11.10
N VAL A 151 2.24 8.24 10.02
CA VAL A 151 2.10 9.50 9.27
C VAL A 151 1.85 9.21 7.80
N PHE A 152 0.93 9.96 7.19
CA PHE A 152 0.70 9.98 5.75
C PHE A 152 0.91 11.38 5.16
N ALA A 153 1.72 11.45 4.12
CA ALA A 153 2.09 12.69 3.43
C ALA A 153 1.98 12.54 1.92
N ALA A 154 1.72 13.64 1.21
CA ALA A 154 1.69 13.66 -0.25
C ALA A 154 3.09 13.48 -0.83
N THR A 155 3.19 12.94 -2.05
CA THR A 155 4.46 12.80 -2.77
C THR A 155 4.85 14.03 -3.61
N GLY A 156 3.98 15.04 -3.67
CA GLY A 156 4.12 16.21 -4.54
C GLY A 156 2.86 17.08 -4.59
N ILE A 157 2.85 18.08 -5.46
CA ILE A 157 1.82 19.13 -5.53
C ILE A 157 0.64 18.85 -6.48
N GLN A 158 0.77 17.84 -7.35
CA GLN A 158 -0.27 17.49 -8.33
C GLN A 158 -1.30 16.54 -7.69
N ASP A 159 -2.54 16.52 -8.20
CA ASP A 159 -3.61 15.66 -7.67
C ASP A 159 -3.22 14.17 -7.55
N LYS A 160 -2.41 13.65 -8.49
CA LYS A 160 -1.86 12.28 -8.46
C LYS A 160 -0.92 12.01 -7.26
N HIS A 161 -0.65 13.02 -6.45
CA HIS A 161 0.18 12.94 -5.25
C HIS A 161 -0.64 13.21 -3.97
N ASN A 162 -1.94 13.46 -4.12
CA ASN A 162 -2.85 13.84 -3.05
C ASN A 162 -3.90 12.74 -2.85
N ALA A 163 -4.38 12.57 -1.63
CA ALA A 163 -5.45 11.64 -1.31
C ALA A 163 -6.43 12.26 -0.32
N ILE A 164 -7.61 11.66 -0.18
CA ILE A 164 -8.55 11.96 0.90
C ILE A 164 -8.71 10.74 1.80
N MET A 165 -9.08 10.99 3.06
CA MET A 165 -9.38 9.95 4.04
C MET A 165 -10.86 10.03 4.44
N PRO A 166 -11.75 9.27 3.78
CA PRO A 166 -13.15 9.21 4.17
C PRO A 166 -13.32 8.80 5.64
N ARG A 167 -14.28 9.43 6.32
CA ARG A 167 -14.60 9.15 7.72
C ARG A 167 -15.50 7.92 7.83
N MET A 168 -15.25 7.11 8.85
CA MET A 168 -16.10 6.02 9.32
C MET A 168 -17.04 6.53 10.42
N ASP A 169 -18.23 5.95 10.51
CA ASP A 169 -19.26 6.33 11.49
C ASP A 169 -18.90 5.94 12.94
N THR A 170 -17.94 5.04 13.13
CA THR A 170 -17.62 4.47 14.44
C THR A 170 -16.24 4.90 14.90
N ALA A 171 -16.14 5.86 15.83
CA ALA A 171 -14.86 6.13 16.49
C ALA A 171 -14.58 5.04 17.56
N ILE A 172 -13.34 4.56 17.62
CA ILE A 172 -12.84 3.88 18.82
C ILE A 172 -12.25 4.90 19.80
N GLU A 173 -12.01 4.47 21.04
CA GLU A 173 -11.60 5.32 22.15
C GLU A 173 -10.36 6.17 21.82
N TYR A 174 -10.61 7.49 21.70
CA TYR A 174 -9.67 8.60 21.73
C TYR A 174 -8.32 8.40 21.03
N PRO A 175 -8.29 8.12 19.71
CA PRO A 175 -7.06 8.16 18.92
C PRO A 175 -6.36 9.52 19.05
N LEU A 176 -5.05 9.49 19.29
CA LEU A 176 -4.20 10.67 19.43
C LEU A 176 -3.81 11.20 18.05
N TYR A 177 -4.80 11.72 17.33
CA TYR A 177 -4.59 12.33 16.02
C TYR A 177 -3.81 13.62 16.12
N PHE A 178 -3.03 13.87 15.09
CA PHE A 178 -2.41 15.16 14.86
C PHE A 178 -2.36 15.47 13.38
N PHE A 179 -2.22 16.76 13.12
CA PHE A 179 -2.06 17.31 11.79
C PHE A 179 -0.82 18.19 11.81
N GLY A 180 0.03 18.09 10.79
CA GLY A 180 1.12 19.03 10.61
C GLY A 180 1.02 19.72 9.27
N ARG A 181 1.37 21.01 9.26
CA ARG A 181 1.34 21.85 8.06
C ARG A 181 2.55 22.74 7.95
N VAL A 182 2.85 23.11 6.72
CA VAL A 182 3.73 24.23 6.42
C VAL A 182 3.03 25.55 6.75
N LEU A 183 3.72 26.44 7.44
CA LEU A 183 3.30 27.81 7.73
C LEU A 183 3.90 28.79 6.72
N ASP A 184 5.22 28.70 6.50
CA ASP A 184 5.93 29.51 5.51
C ASP A 184 7.15 28.73 4.99
N PRO A 185 7.13 28.28 3.72
CA PRO A 185 8.22 27.47 3.15
C PRO A 185 9.58 28.20 3.09
N ASN A 186 9.63 29.50 3.37
CA ASN A 186 10.86 30.31 3.33
C ASN A 186 11.52 30.50 4.71
N THR A 187 10.99 29.89 5.77
CA THR A 187 11.49 30.07 7.15
C THR A 187 12.07 28.77 7.73
N PRO A 188 12.98 28.82 8.72
CA PRO A 188 13.52 27.62 9.34
C PRO A 188 12.53 26.91 10.30
N GLU A 189 11.58 27.63 10.89
CA GLU A 189 10.44 27.07 11.66
C GLU A 189 9.18 27.00 10.78
N TRP A 190 9.34 26.44 9.59
CA TRP A 190 8.32 26.49 8.54
C TRP A 190 7.11 25.60 8.78
N PHE A 191 6.99 24.86 9.88
CA PHE A 191 5.87 23.95 10.09
C PHE A 191 5.39 23.93 11.54
N ALA A 192 4.11 23.59 11.72
CA ALA A 192 3.48 23.47 13.02
C ALA A 192 2.59 22.23 13.08
N TYR A 193 2.48 21.67 14.28
CA TYR A 193 1.58 20.58 14.62
C TYR A 193 0.35 21.10 15.36
N LEU A 194 -0.79 20.46 15.10
CA LEU A 194 -2.04 20.66 15.82
C LEU A 194 -2.51 19.29 16.33
N ASP A 195 -2.58 19.13 17.65
CA ASP A 195 -3.21 17.96 18.27
C ASP A 195 -4.74 18.03 18.10
N GLY A 196 -5.36 16.86 17.87
CA GLY A 196 -6.83 16.73 17.90
C GLY A 196 -7.58 17.46 16.77
N GLY A 197 -6.94 17.64 15.62
CA GLY A 197 -7.39 18.52 14.53
C GLY A 197 -8.55 18.01 13.65
N GLY A 198 -9.65 17.53 14.23
CA GLY A 198 -10.84 17.19 13.43
C GLY A 198 -10.65 15.95 12.56
N LEU A 199 -9.80 15.00 12.98
CA LEU A 199 -9.49 13.77 12.26
C LEU A 199 -10.33 12.57 12.74
N GLU A 200 -11.38 12.81 13.53
CA GLU A 200 -12.25 11.76 14.04
C GLU A 200 -12.87 10.94 12.91
N GLY A 201 -12.85 9.61 13.07
CA GLY A 201 -13.43 8.69 12.10
C GLY A 201 -12.50 8.27 10.96
N ILE A 202 -11.32 8.89 10.77
CA ILE A 202 -10.39 8.37 9.75
C ILE A 202 -9.78 7.05 10.19
N ARG A 203 -9.61 6.12 9.26
CA ARG A 203 -8.99 4.83 9.54
C ARG A 203 -7.52 4.84 9.13
N MET A 204 -6.66 4.62 10.11
CA MET A 204 -5.22 4.39 9.98
C MET A 204 -4.87 3.09 10.69
N PHE A 205 -3.97 2.27 10.14
CA PHE A 205 -3.60 0.99 10.74
C PHE A 205 -2.14 0.61 10.51
N VAL A 206 -1.64 -0.21 11.43
CA VAL A 206 -0.36 -0.90 11.40
C VAL A 206 -0.64 -2.37 11.65
N VAL A 207 -0.22 -3.26 10.75
CA VAL A 207 -0.49 -4.70 10.86
C VAL A 207 0.79 -5.52 10.69
N THR A 208 0.80 -6.75 11.21
CA THR A 208 1.92 -7.68 11.01
C THR A 208 1.93 -8.33 9.63
N ASP A 209 0.80 -8.31 8.92
CA ASP A 209 0.70 -8.90 7.59
C ASP A 209 1.39 -8.05 6.52
N PRO A 210 2.07 -8.67 5.56
CA PRO A 210 2.55 -7.96 4.39
C PRO A 210 1.37 -7.36 3.62
N ALA A 211 1.57 -6.19 3.02
CA ALA A 211 0.57 -5.60 2.15
C ALA A 211 0.24 -6.60 1.02
N PRO A 212 -1.05 -6.75 0.64
CA PRO A 212 -1.41 -7.54 -0.52
C PRO A 212 -0.60 -7.06 -1.73
N LEU A 213 -0.05 -8.01 -2.50
CA LEU A 213 0.61 -7.64 -3.74
C LEU A 213 -0.42 -6.94 -4.64
N VAL A 214 -0.09 -5.73 -5.10
CA VAL A 214 -0.88 -5.05 -6.13
C VAL A 214 -1.00 -6.04 -7.29
N PRO A 215 -2.23 -6.43 -7.70
CA PRO A 215 -2.41 -7.37 -8.79
C PRO A 215 -1.66 -6.83 -10.01
N THR A 216 -0.58 -7.52 -10.39
CA THR A 216 0.14 -7.16 -11.60
C THR A 216 -0.77 -7.58 -12.73
N ILE A 217 -1.59 -6.67 -13.24
CA ILE A 217 -2.37 -6.92 -14.46
C ILE A 217 -1.31 -7.23 -15.52
N PRO A 218 -1.25 -8.46 -16.07
CA PRO A 218 -0.29 -8.78 -17.09
C PRO A 218 -0.51 -7.77 -18.21
N SER A 219 0.49 -6.95 -18.49
CA SER A 219 0.48 -6.05 -19.64
C SER A 219 0.49 -6.93 -20.88
N ALA A 220 -0.68 -7.37 -21.30
CA ALA A 220 -0.83 -8.08 -22.56
C ALA A 220 -0.31 -7.11 -23.62
N PRO A 221 0.74 -7.47 -24.39
CA PRO A 221 1.17 -6.63 -25.49
C PRO A 221 -0.04 -6.46 -26.40
N VAL A 222 -0.52 -5.22 -26.54
CA VAL A 222 -1.55 -4.85 -27.50
C VAL A 222 -0.90 -4.89 -28.88
N GLY A 223 -0.62 -6.10 -29.34
CA GLY A 223 -0.08 -6.44 -30.63
C GLY A 223 -1.18 -7.04 -31.50
N LEU A 224 -2.24 -6.28 -31.75
CA LEU A 224 -3.13 -6.52 -32.89
C LEU A 224 -2.84 -5.44 -33.92
N SER A 225 -1.74 -5.64 -34.65
CA SER A 225 -1.59 -5.14 -36.00
C SER A 225 -2.71 -5.77 -36.84
N LEU A 226 -3.87 -5.12 -36.88
CA LEU A 226 -4.88 -5.35 -37.91
C LEU A 226 -4.50 -4.50 -39.13
N SER A 227 -3.43 -4.89 -39.80
CA SER A 227 -3.11 -4.37 -41.13
C SER A 227 -4.06 -5.04 -42.13
N GLY A 228 -5.20 -4.41 -42.43
CA GLY A 228 -6.14 -4.97 -43.39
C GLY A 228 -7.24 -4.02 -43.84
N LEU A 229 -7.04 -3.48 -45.04
CA LEU A 229 -7.99 -2.85 -45.96
C LEU A 229 -8.50 -1.44 -45.65
N GLY A 230 -8.00 -0.52 -46.49
CA GLY A 230 -8.42 0.86 -46.55
C GLY A 230 -9.84 1.07 -47.07
N ALA A 231 -10.41 2.18 -46.62
CA ALA A 231 -11.36 2.96 -47.38
C ALA A 231 -11.03 4.43 -47.12
N SER A 232 -10.45 5.06 -48.14
CA SER A 232 -10.29 6.50 -48.22
C SER A 232 -11.68 7.12 -48.40
N VAL A 233 -12.12 7.94 -47.45
CA VAL A 233 -13.27 8.83 -47.63
C VAL A 233 -12.91 10.21 -47.10
N GLY A 234 -12.75 11.13 -48.05
CA GLY A 234 -13.46 12.41 -48.06
C GLY A 234 -13.14 13.39 -46.94
N GLY A 235 -12.34 14.41 -47.28
CA GLY A 235 -12.01 15.52 -46.40
C GLY A 235 -13.19 16.43 -46.07
N GLY A 236 -13.10 17.04 -44.89
CA GLY A 236 -13.88 18.18 -44.46
C GLY A 236 -13.00 19.05 -43.56
N ASN A 237 -12.50 20.16 -44.10
CA ASN A 237 -11.82 21.20 -43.33
C ASN A 237 -12.84 21.89 -42.42
N LEU A 238 -12.83 21.57 -41.12
CA LEU A 238 -13.54 22.35 -40.12
C LEU A 238 -12.59 23.45 -39.61
N VAL A 239 -12.79 24.66 -40.12
CA VAL A 239 -12.17 25.88 -39.60
C VAL A 239 -12.93 26.28 -38.34
N VAL A 240 -12.31 26.11 -37.17
CA VAL A 240 -12.82 26.67 -35.91
C VAL A 240 -12.25 28.07 -35.75
N ARG A 241 -13.11 29.08 -35.90
CA ARG A 241 -12.82 30.48 -35.57
C ARG A 241 -12.64 30.62 -34.06
N GLY A 242 -11.51 31.19 -33.66
CA GLY A 242 -11.27 31.67 -32.30
C GLY A 242 -12.27 32.76 -31.91
N VAL A 243 -12.72 32.71 -30.67
CA VAL A 243 -13.48 33.77 -30.02
C VAL A 243 -12.50 34.47 -29.08
N ASP A 244 -12.24 35.75 -29.36
CA ASP A 244 -11.47 36.63 -28.49
C ASP A 244 -12.23 36.85 -27.17
N LEU A 245 -11.53 36.68 -26.04
CA LEU A 245 -12.01 37.06 -24.72
C LEU A 245 -11.44 38.44 -24.35
N PRO A 246 -12.25 39.34 -23.76
CA PRO A 246 -11.79 40.65 -23.32
C PRO A 246 -10.94 40.54 -22.05
N GLU A 247 -9.81 41.24 -22.05
CA GLU A 247 -9.01 41.54 -20.86
C GLU A 247 -9.81 42.44 -19.90
N ASN A 248 -9.83 42.07 -18.62
CA ASN A 248 -10.21 42.93 -17.49
C ASN A 248 -9.28 42.62 -16.32
#